data_AF-A0A2V7I783-F1
#
_entry.id   AF-A0A2V7I783-F1
#
_cell.length_a   1.000
_cell.length_b   1.000
_cell.length_c   1.000
_cell.angle_alpha   90.00
_cell.angle_beta   90.00
_cell.angle_gamma   90.00
#
_symmetry.space_group_name_H-M   'P 1'
#
loop_
_entity.id
_entity.type
_entity.pdbx_description
1 polymer ?
#
loop_
_entity_poly.entity_id
_entity_poly.type
_entity_poly.pdbx_seq_one_letter_code
_entity_poly.pdbx_strand_id
1 'polypeptide(L)' 'MLDGILFEKVGMPAASIVTDVFEATGRAMAQTWGLPEYKFLAMPHPIANLTEAQLDQRAREIAPEVVKLLLQGQE' A
#
# COMPACT_ATOMS: atom_id res chain seq x y z
N MET A 1 0.62 -6.94 -0.29
CA MET A 1 -0.84 -6.90 -0.41
C MET A 1 -1.51 -7.90 0.53
N LEU A 2 -1.46 -9.22 0.26
CA LEU A 2 -2.16 -10.21 1.11
C LEU A 2 -1.75 -10.15 2.58
N ASP A 3 -0.45 -10.08 2.87
CA ASP A 3 0.03 -10.03 4.26
C ASP A 3 -0.53 -8.83 5.03
N GLY A 4 -0.62 -7.66 4.36
CA GLY A 4 -1.20 -6.46 4.97
C GLY A 4 -2.69 -6.63 5.28
N ILE A 5 -3.45 -7.28 4.41
CA ILE A 5 -4.86 -7.62 4.68
C ILE A 5 -4.97 -8.56 5.89
N LEU A 6 -4.11 -9.58 5.96
CA LEU A 6 -4.12 -10.55 7.06
C LEU A 6 -3.71 -9.92 8.40
N PHE A 7 -2.78 -8.97 8.40
CA PHE A 7 -2.39 -8.20 9.59
C PHE A 7 -3.54 -7.34 10.10
N GLU A 8 -4.22 -6.59 9.24
CA GLU A 8 -5.36 -5.77 9.65
C GLU A 8 -6.51 -6.61 10.23
N LYS A 9 -6.73 -7.82 9.70
CA LYS A 9 -7.72 -8.77 10.25
C LYS A 9 -7.49 -9.17 11.69
N VAL A 10 -6.24 -9.13 12.14
CA VAL A 10 -5.86 -9.48 13.52
C VAL A 10 -5.56 -8.24 14.37
N GLY A 11 -5.94 -7.05 13.89
CA GLY A 11 -5.73 -5.78 14.60
C GLY A 11 -4.27 -5.31 14.61
N MET A 12 -3.44 -5.81 13.69
CA MET A 12 -2.07 -5.35 13.49
C MET A 12 -2.04 -4.33 12.33
N PRO A 13 -1.72 -3.05 12.57
CA PRO A 13 -1.65 -2.06 11.51
C PRO A 13 -0.65 -2.43 10.41
N ALA A 14 -1.03 -2.26 9.16
CA ALA A 14 -0.20 -2.58 8.01
C ALA A 14 -0.39 -1.61 6.83
N ALA A 15 0.72 -1.21 6.21
CA ALA A 15 0.72 -0.38 5.03
C ALA A 15 1.26 -1.16 3.82
N SER A 16 0.36 -1.59 2.93
CA SER A 16 0.76 -2.14 1.62
C SER A 16 1.01 -1.00 0.64
N ILE A 17 2.11 -1.10 -0.13
CA ILE A 17 2.41 -0.22 -1.25
C ILE A 17 2.37 -1.06 -2.54
N VAL A 18 1.70 -0.57 -3.57
CA VAL A 18 1.68 -1.15 -4.92
C VAL A 18 1.98 -0.06 -5.95
N THR A 19 2.26 -0.45 -7.19
CA THR A 19 2.19 0.52 -8.30
C THR A 19 0.75 0.67 -8.80
N ASP A 20 0.38 1.83 -9.32
CA ASP A 20 -0.96 2.21 -9.83
C ASP A 20 -1.64 1.15 -10.72
N VAL A 21 -0.88 0.48 -11.60
CA VAL A 21 -1.39 -0.63 -12.45
C VAL A 21 -1.98 -1.81 -11.67
N PHE A 22 -1.64 -1.96 -10.38
CA PHE A 22 -2.13 -3.03 -9.51
C PHE A 22 -3.29 -2.61 -8.61
N GLU A 23 -3.80 -1.38 -8.70
CA GLU A 23 -4.91 -0.93 -7.86
C GLU A 23 -6.15 -1.83 -8.00
N ALA A 24 -6.54 -2.17 -9.22
CA ALA A 24 -7.70 -3.03 -9.47
C ALA A 24 -7.50 -4.43 -8.86
N THR A 25 -6.31 -5.02 -9.03
CA THR A 25 -5.96 -6.31 -8.42
C THR A 25 -5.95 -6.24 -6.91
N GLY A 26 -5.44 -5.14 -6.34
CA GLY A 26 -5.42 -4.91 -4.90
C GLY A 26 -6.82 -4.84 -4.29
N ARG A 27 -7.73 -4.07 -4.92
CA ARG A 27 -9.15 -3.98 -4.53
C ARG A 27 -9.86 -5.33 -4.66
N ALA A 28 -9.64 -6.07 -5.74
CA ALA A 28 -10.22 -7.40 -5.93
C ALA A 28 -9.74 -8.41 -4.86
N MET A 29 -8.45 -8.34 -4.49
CA MET A 29 -7.90 -9.16 -3.41
C MET A 29 -8.53 -8.80 -2.06
N ALA A 30 -8.60 -7.51 -1.75
CA ALA A 30 -9.23 -6.99 -0.53
C ALA A 30 -10.69 -7.48 -0.38
N GLN A 31 -11.49 -7.39 -1.44
CA GLN A 31 -12.85 -7.93 -1.50
C GLN A 31 -12.89 -9.45 -1.27
N THR A 32 -12.04 -10.21 -1.96
CA THR A 32 -11.97 -11.67 -1.85
C THR A 32 -11.65 -12.13 -0.42
N TRP A 33 -10.84 -11.36 0.30
CA TRP A 33 -10.43 -11.67 1.66
C TRP A 33 -11.31 -11.04 2.75
N GLY A 34 -12.42 -10.40 2.36
CA GLY A 34 -13.45 -9.89 3.27
C GLY A 34 -13.16 -8.52 3.88
N LEU A 35 -12.24 -7.74 3.31
CA LEU A 35 -11.95 -6.35 3.72
C LEU A 35 -12.09 -5.42 2.50
N PRO A 36 -13.32 -5.19 1.99
CA PRO A 36 -13.52 -4.40 0.77
C PRO A 36 -13.00 -2.95 0.87
N GLU A 37 -12.99 -2.40 2.09
CA GLU A 37 -12.50 -1.05 2.39
C GLU A 37 -11.01 -1.00 2.78
N TYR A 38 -10.26 -2.09 2.58
CA TYR A 38 -8.82 -2.12 2.87
C TYR A 38 -8.08 -1.04 2.08
N LYS A 39 -7.49 -0.09 2.80
CA LYS A 39 -6.68 1.00 2.28
C LYS A 39 -5.25 0.53 2.06
N PHE A 40 -4.72 0.83 0.89
CA PHE A 40 -3.33 0.62 0.52
C PHE A 40 -2.86 1.82 -0.32
N LEU A 41 -1.55 2.02 -0.37
CA LEU A 41 -0.95 3.12 -1.10
C LEU A 41 -0.57 2.68 -2.52
N ALA A 42 -0.78 3.57 -3.48
CA ALA A 42 -0.36 3.38 -4.86
C ALA A 42 0.72 4.41 -5.22
N MET A 43 1.71 3.99 -6.01
CA MET A 43 2.73 4.87 -6.60
C MET A 43 2.83 4.66 -8.12
N PRO A 44 3.40 5.61 -8.88
CA PRO A 44 3.47 5.48 -10.33
C PRO A 44 4.30 4.25 -10.79
N HIS A 45 3.79 3.52 -11.78
CA HIS A 45 4.54 2.50 -12.51
C HIS A 45 5.38 3.12 -13.65
N PRO A 46 6.53 2.55 -14.05
CA PRO A 46 7.29 1.47 -13.40
C PRO A 46 8.32 2.00 -12.40
N ILE A 47 8.63 1.18 -11.38
CA ILE A 47 9.75 1.46 -10.47
C ILE A 47 11.09 0.92 -10.98
N ALA A 48 11.06 -0.08 -11.87
CA ALA A 48 12.25 -0.83 -12.29
C ALA A 48 13.28 0.00 -13.10
N ASN A 49 12.84 1.09 -13.73
CA ASN A 49 13.69 1.95 -14.55
C ASN A 49 14.22 3.18 -13.79
N LEU A 50 13.87 3.31 -12.51
CA LEU A 50 14.27 4.46 -11.70
C LEU A 50 15.73 4.31 -11.25
N THR A 51 16.44 5.42 -11.27
CA THR A 51 17.74 5.53 -10.59
C THR A 51 17.55 5.48 -9.06
N GLU A 52 18.64 5.21 -8.33
CA GLU A 52 18.63 5.23 -6.87
C GLU A 52 18.14 6.57 -6.31
N ALA A 53 18.60 7.70 -6.85
CA ALA A 53 18.15 9.03 -6.44
C ALA A 53 16.65 9.25 -6.69
N GLN A 54 16.10 8.70 -7.78
CA GLN A 54 14.66 8.76 -8.05
C GLN A 54 13.87 7.86 -7.09
N LEU A 55 14.38 6.66 -6.76
CA LEU A 55 13.77 5.77 -5.78
C LEU A 55 13.75 6.41 -4.39
N ASP A 56 14.85 7.04 -3.98
CA ASP A 56 14.94 7.80 -2.73
C ASP A 56 13.91 8.92 -2.67
N GLN A 57 13.74 9.65 -3.78
CA GLN A 57 12.74 10.69 -3.87
C GLN A 57 11.32 10.12 -3.73
N ARG A 58 11.01 9.00 -4.39
CA ARG A 58 9.70 8.31 -4.23
C ARG A 58 9.48 7.82 -2.80
N ALA A 59 10.50 7.27 -2.16
CA ALA A 59 10.44 6.82 -0.77
C ALA A 59 10.13 7.98 0.18
N ARG A 60 10.79 9.13 -0.01
CA ARG A 60 10.54 10.35 0.77
C ARG A 60 9.12 10.88 0.56
N GLU A 61 8.60 10.82 -0.66
CA GLU A 61 7.25 11.25 -1.00
C GLU A 61 6.16 10.39 -0.35
N ILE A 62 6.33 9.05 -0.34
CA ILE A 62 5.30 8.14 0.17
C ILE A 62 5.39 7.87 1.68
N ALA A 63 6.55 8.07 2.29
CA ALA A 63 6.76 7.78 3.72
C ALA A 63 5.75 8.47 4.66
N PRO A 64 5.36 9.76 4.48
CA PRO A 64 4.34 10.39 5.31
C PRO A 64 2.98 9.68 5.23
N GLU A 65 2.58 9.22 4.05
CA GLU A 65 1.32 8.48 3.86
C GLU A 65 1.37 7.09 4.49
N VAL A 66 2.54 6.43 4.46
CA VAL A 66 2.78 5.16 5.19
C VAL A 66 2.60 5.37 6.69
N VAL A 67 3.25 6.40 7.25
CA VAL A 67 3.12 6.73 8.67
C VAL A 67 1.68 7.07 9.03
N LYS A 68 1.00 7.85 8.21
CA LYS A 68 -0.42 8.18 8.39
C LYS A 68 -1.29 6.92 8.45
N LEU A 69 -1.15 6.02 7.48
CA LEU A 69 -1.91 4.78 7.42
C LEU A 69 -1.64 3.86 8.63
N LEU A 70 -0.38 3.76 9.08
CA LEU A 70 -0.01 2.95 10.25
C LEU A 70 -0.51 3.54 11.58
N LEU A 71 -0.59 4.86 11.71
CA LEU A 71 -1.00 5.53 12.95
C LEU A 71 -2.50 5.82 13.05
N GLN A 72 -3.16 6.05 11.90
CA GLN A 72 -4.60 6.36 11.83
C GLN A 72 -5.44 5.13 11.46
N GLY A 73 -4.80 4.06 10.98
CA GLY A 73 -5.45 2.79 10.64
C GLY A 73 -6.26 2.85 9.35
N GLN A 74 -7.17 1.89 9.22
CA GLN A 74 -8.02 1.69 8.04
C GLN A 74 -9.30 2.58 8.03
N GLU A 75 -9.46 3.48 9.01
CA GLU A 75 -10.61 4.38 9.18
C GLU A 75 -10.55 5.64 8.30
#